data_AF-A0A7J6Y0L7-F1
#
_entry.id   AF-A0A7J6Y0L7-F1
#
_cell.length_a   1.000
_cell.length_b   1.000
_cell.length_c   1.000
_cell.angle_alpha   90.00
_cell.angle_beta   90.00
_cell.angle_gamma   90.00
#
_symmetry.space_group_name_H-M   'P 1'
#
loop_
_entity.id
_entity.type
_entity.pdbx_description
1 polymer ?
#
loop_
_entity_poly.entity_id
_entity_poly.type
_entity_poly.pdbx_seq_one_letter_code
_entity_poly.pdbx_strand_id
1 'polypeptide(L)'
;MWSVVGAKQKPSRRRREKSAAKRKQTDAIFTLATTVSSRMISALVRDLRRTSEALRGLTFVCRDILSPVRRFLETRVDVLTRVHLIALGIGPFSRQESRSGFLQMAFLLALKKECENVIKKQSKSLAPAAVRAQVDTFPGAGATCLSCGGSPGLFTSFFDPVAGELYACCCEKLGVIMEKENRYGAYTPNDLNALLIAYLPHCPWALLRNLFVSNLLPCREFAGAGHVGQLGSVLVVGNDLRGMACRENDFMEALIPFLRFDTVRVEQKKGNPRGVDRVEDVDNSIPSGLRGISRNDIVCAFSDTAVMQKNTEREAEFLEALPRLRLPPLVRDGPDLL
;
A
#
# COMPACT_ATOMS: atom_id res chain seq x y z
N MET A 1 -5.32 -10.34 16.50
CA MET A 1 -4.07 -9.54 16.47
C MET A 1 -4.29 -8.10 15.96
N TRP A 2 -5.51 -7.77 15.52
CA TRP A 2 -5.97 -6.40 15.28
C TRP A 2 -6.04 -5.52 16.53
N SER A 3 -5.69 -6.06 17.69
CA SER A 3 -5.42 -5.30 18.90
C SER A 3 -4.23 -4.35 18.75
N VAL A 4 -3.24 -4.66 17.90
CA VAL A 4 -2.10 -3.78 17.60
C VAL A 4 -2.51 -2.65 16.65
N VAL A 5 -3.28 -2.97 15.60
CA VAL A 5 -3.97 -1.99 14.73
C VAL A 5 -4.82 -1.08 15.62
N GLY A 6 -5.70 -1.65 16.44
CA GLY A 6 -6.52 -0.93 17.40
C GLY A 6 -5.73 -0.15 18.47
N ALA A 7 -4.57 -0.63 18.93
CA ALA A 7 -3.73 0.07 19.90
C ALA A 7 -3.05 1.30 19.29
N LYS A 8 -2.55 1.18 18.05
CA LYS A 8 -1.94 2.28 17.29
C LYS A 8 -2.96 3.26 16.71
N GLN A 9 -4.19 2.80 16.50
CA GLN A 9 -5.32 3.62 16.06
C GLN A 9 -6.09 4.27 17.22
N LYS A 10 -5.83 3.87 18.48
CA LYS A 10 -6.50 4.45 19.65
C LYS A 10 -5.92 5.83 20.02
N PRO A 11 -6.78 6.83 20.30
CA PRO A 11 -6.32 8.13 20.82
C PRO A 11 -5.69 8.02 22.22
N SER A 12 -4.84 8.98 22.57
CA SER A 12 -4.12 9.05 23.86
C SER A 12 -5.06 9.12 25.08
N ARG A 13 -4.60 8.64 26.25
CA ARG A 13 -5.40 8.52 27.50
C ARG A 13 -6.10 9.83 27.90
N ARG A 14 -5.38 10.95 27.90
CA ARG A 14 -5.90 12.30 28.21
C ARG A 14 -6.97 12.77 27.21
N ARG A 15 -6.94 12.26 25.97
CA ARG A 15 -7.98 12.51 24.95
C ARG A 15 -9.13 11.53 25.03
N ARG A 16 -8.91 10.28 25.46
CA ARG A 16 -10.00 9.34 25.75
C ARG A 16 -10.96 9.92 26.80
N GLU A 17 -10.44 10.62 27.80
CA GLU A 17 -11.26 11.29 28.83
C GLU A 17 -12.07 12.48 28.27
N LYS A 18 -11.46 13.33 27.43
CA LYS A 18 -12.18 14.42 26.73
C LYS A 18 -13.20 13.90 25.69
N SER A 19 -12.88 12.81 24.99
CA SER A 19 -13.78 12.17 24.03
C SER A 19 -14.88 11.38 24.73
N ALA A 20 -14.63 10.78 25.91
CA ALA A 20 -15.64 10.14 26.75
C ALA A 20 -16.65 11.17 27.30
N ALA A 21 -16.18 12.36 27.64
CA ALA A 21 -17.04 13.48 28.03
C ALA A 21 -17.93 13.98 26.87
N LYS A 22 -17.41 13.99 25.63
CA LYS A 22 -18.22 14.25 24.41
C LYS A 22 -19.12 13.07 24.02
N ARG A 23 -18.68 11.83 24.27
CA ARG A 23 -19.41 10.59 23.96
C ARG A 23 -20.72 10.48 24.75
N LYS A 24 -20.77 10.90 26.01
CA LYS A 24 -22.04 10.96 26.75
C LYS A 24 -23.10 11.88 26.11
N GLN A 25 -22.70 12.81 25.24
CA GLN A 25 -23.60 13.68 24.48
C GLN A 25 -23.95 13.12 23.09
N THR A 26 -23.06 12.34 22.47
CA THR A 26 -23.30 11.71 21.16
C THR A 26 -23.84 10.28 21.24
N ASP A 27 -23.61 9.53 22.30
CA ASP A 27 -24.12 8.16 22.47
C ASP A 27 -25.65 8.15 22.66
N ALA A 28 -26.24 9.29 23.06
CA ALA A 28 -27.69 9.51 23.00
C ALA A 28 -28.24 9.74 21.57
N ILE A 29 -27.36 9.92 20.57
CA ILE A 29 -27.69 10.18 19.16
C ILE A 29 -27.33 8.96 18.27
N PHE A 30 -26.41 8.09 18.71
CA PHE A 30 -25.85 6.97 17.92
C PHE A 30 -26.56 5.62 18.07
N THR A 31 -27.61 5.51 18.88
CA THR A 31 -28.45 4.29 19.00
C THR A 31 -29.44 4.10 17.85
N LEU A 32 -29.47 5.01 16.86
CA LEU A 32 -30.16 4.82 15.59
C LEU A 32 -29.11 4.52 14.50
N ALA A 33 -29.31 3.42 13.76
CA ALA A 33 -28.54 3.08 12.58
C ALA A 33 -28.39 4.31 11.69
N THR A 34 -27.19 4.90 11.66
CA THR A 34 -26.94 6.13 10.93
C THR A 34 -26.94 5.77 9.46
N THR A 35 -28.00 6.14 8.76
CA THR A 35 -28.07 6.01 7.30
C THR A 35 -26.87 6.74 6.70
N VAL A 36 -26.02 5.99 5.99
CA VAL A 36 -24.83 6.53 5.34
C VAL A 36 -25.27 7.58 4.33
N SER A 37 -25.04 8.86 4.62
CA SER A 37 -25.47 9.93 3.72
C SER A 37 -24.43 10.18 2.62
N SER A 38 -24.90 10.47 1.40
CA SER A 38 -24.04 10.84 0.26
C SER A 38 -23.15 12.07 0.56
N ARG A 39 -23.64 12.98 1.42
CA ARG A 39 -22.89 14.15 1.90
C ARG A 39 -21.67 13.74 2.73
N MET A 40 -21.82 12.76 3.63
CA MET A 40 -20.73 12.23 4.44
C MET A 40 -19.66 11.56 3.58
N ILE A 41 -20.07 10.70 2.64
CA ILE A 41 -19.16 10.03 1.69
C ILE A 41 -18.36 11.08 0.92
N SER A 42 -19.04 12.07 0.34
CA SER A 42 -18.41 13.09 -0.49
C SER A 42 -17.44 13.97 0.31
N ALA A 43 -17.78 14.32 1.56
CA ALA A 43 -16.89 15.06 2.44
C ALA A 43 -15.63 14.26 2.79
N LEU A 44 -15.78 12.99 3.18
CA LEU A 44 -14.66 12.12 3.51
C LEU A 44 -13.73 11.89 2.32
N VAL A 45 -14.28 11.60 1.14
CA VAL A 45 -13.52 11.44 -0.11
C VAL A 45 -12.73 12.70 -0.45
N ARG A 46 -13.35 13.88 -0.34
CA ARG A 46 -12.67 15.16 -0.57
C ARG A 46 -11.52 15.38 0.41
N ASP A 47 -11.74 15.07 1.68
CA ASP A 47 -10.73 15.25 2.72
C ASP A 47 -9.56 14.27 2.53
N LEU A 48 -9.83 13.02 2.15
CA LEU A 48 -8.81 12.02 1.80
C LEU A 48 -7.96 12.48 0.62
N ARG A 49 -8.56 12.99 -0.46
CA ARG A 49 -7.84 13.51 -1.63
C ARG A 49 -6.92 14.69 -1.28
N ARG A 50 -7.44 15.68 -0.54
CA ARG A 50 -6.62 16.81 -0.05
C ARG A 50 -5.47 16.36 0.83
N THR A 51 -5.74 15.43 1.74
CA THR A 51 -4.71 14.87 2.64
C THR A 51 -3.66 14.10 1.85
N SER A 52 -4.06 13.36 0.82
CA SER A 52 -3.16 12.64 -0.08
C SER A 52 -2.18 13.58 -0.78
N GLU A 53 -2.67 14.70 -1.31
CA GLU A 53 -1.85 15.75 -1.92
C GLU A 53 -0.85 16.35 -0.92
N ALA A 54 -1.30 16.68 0.28
CA ALA A 54 -0.43 17.20 1.33
C ALA A 54 0.63 16.18 1.80
N LEU A 55 0.28 14.89 1.90
CA LEU A 55 1.23 13.82 2.25
C LEU A 55 2.36 13.70 1.23
N ARG A 56 2.08 13.90 -0.06
CA ARG A 56 3.11 13.93 -1.11
C ARG A 56 4.10 15.09 -0.92
N GLY A 57 3.75 16.15 -0.19
CA GLY A 57 4.67 17.21 0.18
C GLY A 57 5.67 16.83 1.28
N LEU A 58 5.46 15.73 2.00
CA LEU A 58 6.34 15.33 3.10
C LEU A 58 7.62 14.66 2.57
N THR A 59 8.78 15.08 3.08
CA THR A 59 10.09 14.61 2.62
C THR A 59 10.25 13.10 2.73
N PHE A 60 9.88 12.50 3.87
CA PHE A 60 10.02 11.05 4.05
C PHE A 60 9.10 10.27 3.13
N VAL A 61 7.88 10.78 2.86
CA VAL A 61 6.95 10.17 1.92
C VAL A 61 7.54 10.16 0.51
N CYS A 62 8.00 11.32 0.04
CA CYS A 62 8.58 11.45 -1.29
C CYS A 62 9.87 10.64 -1.45
N ARG A 63 10.82 10.80 -0.53
CA ARG A 63 12.17 10.24 -0.62
C ARG A 63 12.21 8.77 -0.26
N ASP A 64 11.56 8.38 0.83
CA ASP A 64 11.75 7.06 1.43
C ASP A 64 10.69 6.05 0.99
N ILE A 65 9.58 6.48 0.36
CA ILE A 65 8.51 5.57 -0.09
C ILE A 65 8.19 5.75 -1.58
N LEU A 66 7.77 6.93 -2.01
CA LEU A 66 7.33 7.16 -3.40
C LEU A 66 8.49 7.02 -4.41
N SER A 67 9.70 7.45 -4.04
CA SER A 67 10.88 7.26 -4.90
C SER A 67 11.24 5.77 -5.10
N PRO A 68 11.34 4.92 -4.06
CA PRO A 68 11.45 3.47 -4.24
C PRO A 68 10.34 2.87 -5.10
N VAL A 69 9.08 3.26 -4.88
CA VAL A 69 7.93 2.79 -5.68
C VAL A 69 8.11 3.15 -7.15
N ARG A 70 8.52 4.39 -7.44
CA ARG A 70 8.79 4.84 -8.80
C ARG A 70 9.92 4.02 -9.44
N ARG A 71 11.04 3.85 -8.75
CA ARG A 71 12.18 3.04 -9.23
C ARG A 71 11.76 1.62 -9.54
N PHE A 72 10.95 1.00 -8.67
CA PHE A 72 10.41 -0.33 -8.88
C PHE A 72 9.55 -0.43 -10.15
N LEU A 73 8.64 0.52 -10.37
CA LEU A 73 7.82 0.57 -11.59
C LEU A 73 8.67 0.80 -12.86
N GLU A 74 9.73 1.59 -12.75
CA GLU A 74 10.65 1.88 -13.85
C GLU A 74 11.53 0.67 -14.24
N THR A 75 11.69 -0.34 -13.36
CA THR A 75 12.47 -1.55 -13.71
C THR A 75 11.89 -2.37 -14.86
N ARG A 76 10.58 -2.24 -15.13
CA ARG A 76 9.89 -2.95 -16.22
C ARG A 76 9.17 -2.00 -17.17
N VAL A 77 9.67 -0.77 -17.29
CA VAL A 77 9.02 0.35 -18.00
C VAL A 77 8.60 -0.01 -19.44
N ASP A 78 9.36 -0.86 -20.12
CA ASP A 78 9.16 -1.19 -21.54
C ASP A 78 8.22 -2.38 -21.79
N VAL A 79 8.00 -3.23 -20.78
CA VAL A 79 7.23 -4.47 -20.92
C VAL A 79 6.01 -4.54 -20.00
N LEU A 80 5.82 -3.55 -19.12
CA LEU A 80 4.76 -3.52 -18.12
C LEU A 80 3.36 -3.59 -18.77
N THR A 81 2.60 -4.64 -18.46
CA THR A 81 1.21 -4.78 -18.90
C THR A 81 0.23 -4.32 -17.83
N ARG A 82 0.60 -4.49 -16.55
CA ARG A 82 -0.34 -4.30 -15.44
C ARG A 82 0.37 -3.97 -14.12
N VAL A 83 -0.25 -3.11 -13.33
CA VAL A 83 0.13 -2.86 -11.94
C VAL A 83 -1.06 -3.15 -11.04
N HIS A 84 -0.85 -4.02 -10.06
CA HIS A 84 -1.78 -4.27 -8.97
C HIS A 84 -1.30 -3.51 -7.74
N LEU A 85 -2.08 -2.54 -7.26
CA LEU A 85 -1.86 -1.87 -5.99
C LEU A 85 -2.89 -2.38 -5.00
N ILE A 86 -2.46 -3.24 -4.08
CA ILE A 86 -3.35 -3.82 -3.07
C ILE A 86 -3.11 -3.14 -1.73
N ALA A 87 -4.16 -2.91 -0.96
CA ALA A 87 -4.07 -2.37 0.39
C ALA A 87 -4.77 -3.29 1.38
N LEU A 88 -4.04 -3.83 2.37
CA LEU A 88 -4.64 -4.69 3.39
C LEU A 88 -4.37 -4.15 4.80
N GLY A 89 -5.41 -4.15 5.64
CA GLY A 89 -5.26 -3.90 7.08
C GLY A 89 -5.09 -2.43 7.48
N ILE A 90 -5.62 -1.47 6.70
CA ILE A 90 -5.61 -0.04 7.06
C ILE A 90 -6.54 0.25 8.26
N GLY A 91 -7.58 -0.55 8.44
CA GLY A 91 -8.67 -0.37 9.38
C GLY A 91 -9.70 0.66 8.92
N PRO A 92 -10.58 1.12 9.84
CA PRO A 92 -11.47 2.23 9.58
C PRO A 92 -10.68 3.48 9.19
N PHE A 93 -11.16 4.23 8.21
CA PHE A 93 -10.46 5.41 7.68
C PHE A 93 -11.28 6.70 7.75
N SER A 94 -12.30 6.76 8.61
CA SER A 94 -12.86 8.05 9.03
C SER A 94 -11.94 8.72 10.04
N ARG A 95 -11.77 10.04 9.97
CA ARG A 95 -10.93 10.79 10.93
C ARG A 95 -11.41 10.65 12.38
N GLN A 96 -12.70 10.42 12.55
CA GLN A 96 -13.36 10.26 13.85
C GLN A 96 -13.06 8.90 14.49
N GLU A 97 -13.01 7.84 13.69
CA GLU A 97 -12.72 6.48 14.17
C GLU A 97 -11.22 6.24 14.30
N SER A 98 -10.43 6.65 13.30
CA SER A 98 -9.00 6.36 13.25
C SER A 98 -8.25 7.37 12.40
N ARG A 99 -7.43 8.19 13.07
CA ARG A 99 -6.55 9.15 12.39
C ARG A 99 -5.45 8.46 11.59
N SER A 100 -4.88 7.40 12.15
CA SER A 100 -3.84 6.61 11.49
C SER A 100 -4.42 5.91 10.25
N GLY A 101 -5.60 5.30 10.35
CA GLY A 101 -6.29 4.69 9.20
C GLY A 101 -6.67 5.71 8.14
N PHE A 102 -7.15 6.91 8.54
CA PHE A 102 -7.39 8.01 7.61
C PHE A 102 -6.11 8.43 6.87
N LEU A 103 -5.00 8.60 7.59
CA LEU A 103 -3.70 8.93 7.00
C LEU A 103 -3.18 7.84 6.07
N GLN A 104 -3.33 6.58 6.46
CA GLN A 104 -2.92 5.43 5.68
C GLN A 104 -3.74 5.29 4.40
N MET A 105 -5.06 5.52 4.45
CA MET A 105 -5.92 5.55 3.27
C MET A 105 -5.59 6.74 2.35
N ALA A 106 -5.34 7.92 2.92
CA ALA A 106 -4.87 9.06 2.14
C ALA A 106 -3.51 8.77 1.47
N PHE A 107 -2.64 8.01 2.13
CA PHE A 107 -1.37 7.58 1.57
C PHE A 107 -1.52 6.52 0.47
N LEU A 108 -2.48 5.60 0.58
CA LEU A 108 -2.84 4.70 -0.53
C LEU A 108 -3.19 5.48 -1.80
N LEU A 109 -3.95 6.58 -1.66
CA LEU A 109 -4.26 7.46 -2.80
C LEU A 109 -3.01 8.13 -3.37
N ALA A 110 -2.00 8.42 -2.54
CA ALA A 110 -0.74 8.99 -2.99
C ALA A 110 0.07 7.97 -3.79
N LEU A 111 0.13 6.71 -3.31
CA LEU A 111 0.73 5.58 -4.03
C LEU A 111 0.02 5.34 -5.36
N LYS A 112 -1.31 5.28 -5.35
CA LYS A 112 -2.15 5.15 -6.56
C LYS A 112 -1.80 6.24 -7.57
N LYS A 113 -1.72 7.50 -7.12
CA LYS A 113 -1.39 8.62 -7.99
C LYS A 113 0.02 8.53 -8.57
N GLU A 114 0.97 8.07 -7.78
CA GLU A 114 2.35 7.86 -8.24
C GLU A 114 2.40 6.78 -9.32
N CYS A 115 1.69 5.67 -9.13
CA CYS A 115 1.57 4.61 -10.14
C CYS A 115 0.94 5.12 -11.43
N GLU A 116 -0.19 5.84 -11.34
CA GLU A 116 -0.87 6.46 -12.49
C GLU A 116 0.07 7.39 -13.27
N ASN A 117 0.88 8.18 -12.57
CA ASN A 117 1.81 9.12 -13.21
C ASN A 117 2.90 8.39 -14.01
N VAL A 118 3.45 7.30 -13.47
CA VAL A 118 4.48 6.51 -14.15
C VAL A 118 3.89 5.82 -15.38
N ILE A 119 2.75 5.14 -15.22
CA ILE A 119 2.02 4.49 -16.32
C ILE A 119 1.66 5.49 -17.43
N LYS A 120 1.19 6.69 -17.07
CA LYS A 120 0.85 7.73 -18.04
C LYS A 120 2.08 8.31 -18.76
N LYS A 121 3.24 8.37 -18.10
CA LYS A 121 4.49 8.79 -18.76
C LYS A 121 4.93 7.75 -19.80
N GLN A 122 4.77 6.46 -19.50
CA GLN A 122 5.07 5.37 -20.43
C GLN A 122 4.20 5.44 -21.69
N SER A 123 2.89 5.59 -21.54
CA SER A 123 1.97 5.64 -22.70
C SER A 123 2.21 6.85 -23.61
N LYS A 124 2.73 7.95 -23.06
CA LYS A 124 3.16 9.12 -23.85
C LYS A 124 4.48 8.91 -24.60
N SER A 125 5.40 8.12 -24.04
CA SER A 125 6.68 7.79 -24.68
C SER A 125 6.52 6.81 -25.84
N LEU A 126 5.47 5.97 -25.80
CA LEU A 126 5.15 4.98 -26.83
C LEU A 126 4.23 5.52 -27.94
N ALA A 127 3.76 6.77 -27.84
CA ALA A 127 2.99 7.40 -28.91
C ALA A 127 3.93 7.67 -30.10
N PRO A 128 3.66 7.16 -31.31
CA PRO A 128 4.50 7.45 -32.46
C PRO A 128 4.43 8.96 -32.74
N ALA A 129 5.59 9.61 -32.88
CA ALA A 129 5.65 10.82 -33.68
C ALA A 129 5.00 10.51 -35.03
N ALA A 130 4.06 11.36 -35.47
CA ALA A 130 3.26 11.14 -36.66
C ALA A 130 4.10 10.67 -37.86
N VAL A 131 4.13 9.37 -38.13
CA VAL A 131 4.68 8.81 -39.36
C VAL A 131 3.56 8.82 -40.38
N ARG A 132 3.74 9.67 -41.38
CA ARG A 132 2.91 9.82 -42.57
C ARG A 132 2.48 8.45 -43.10
N ALA A 133 1.22 8.38 -43.48
CA ALA A 133 0.66 7.30 -44.28
C ALA A 133 1.57 7.03 -45.48
N GLN A 134 2.21 5.87 -45.50
CA GLN A 134 2.66 5.25 -46.73
C GLN A 134 1.98 3.88 -46.78
N VAL A 135 0.97 3.82 -47.63
CA VAL A 135 0.30 2.60 -48.04
C VAL A 135 1.27 1.89 -48.97
N ASP A 136 1.82 0.76 -48.54
CA ASP A 136 2.35 -0.24 -49.47
C ASP A 136 1.70 -1.58 -49.15
N THR A 137 0.86 -1.99 -50.09
CA THR A 137 0.09 -3.23 -50.11
C THR A 137 1.01 -4.39 -50.48
N PHE A 138 1.13 -5.42 -49.65
CA PHE A 138 1.55 -6.75 -50.07
C PHE A 138 0.70 -7.84 -49.39
N PRO A 139 0.18 -8.84 -50.15
CA PRO A 139 -0.62 -9.93 -49.60
C PRO A 139 0.26 -11.16 -49.31
N GLY A 140 0.11 -11.78 -48.13
CA GLY A 140 0.77 -13.07 -47.88
C GLY A 140 0.75 -13.55 -46.43
N ALA A 141 -0.28 -14.33 -46.09
CA ALA A 141 -0.31 -15.41 -45.10
C ALA A 141 0.42 -15.25 -43.74
N GLY A 142 -0.39 -15.18 -42.68
CA GLY A 142 -0.29 -16.17 -41.60
C GLY A 142 0.68 -15.90 -40.46
N ALA A 143 0.45 -14.85 -39.68
CA ALA A 143 0.58 -14.84 -38.22
C ALA A 143 0.19 -13.45 -37.73
N THR A 144 -1.08 -13.25 -37.40
CA THR A 144 -1.49 -12.08 -36.63
C THR A 144 -0.99 -12.28 -35.20
N CYS A 145 0.27 -11.93 -34.96
CA CYS A 145 0.69 -11.52 -33.62
C CYS A 145 -0.08 -10.24 -33.32
N LEU A 146 -1.29 -10.41 -32.76
CA LEU A 146 -1.98 -9.34 -32.06
C LEU A 146 -1.17 -9.05 -30.81
N SER A 147 -0.07 -8.31 -30.98
CA SER A 147 0.42 -7.40 -29.96
C SER A 147 -0.77 -6.49 -29.63
N CYS A 148 -1.56 -6.92 -28.65
CA CYS A 148 -2.66 -6.14 -28.11
C CYS A 148 -1.99 -4.98 -27.37
N GLY A 149 -1.73 -3.89 -28.10
CA GLY A 149 -1.18 -2.64 -27.60
C GLY A 149 -2.19 -1.95 -26.68
N GLY A 150 -2.39 -2.53 -25.49
CA GLY A 150 -3.06 -1.88 -24.38
C GLY A 150 -2.03 -1.12 -23.57
N SER A 151 -2.30 0.15 -23.25
CA SER A 151 -1.51 0.87 -22.25
C SER A 151 -1.56 0.11 -20.91
N PRO A 152 -0.48 0.08 -20.12
CA PRO A 152 -0.47 -0.61 -18.84
C PRO A 152 -1.65 -0.19 -17.96
N GLY A 153 -2.39 -1.15 -17.40
CA GLY A 153 -3.54 -0.89 -16.53
C GLY A 153 -3.15 -0.83 -15.05
N LEU A 154 -3.69 0.13 -14.29
CA LEU A 154 -3.59 0.15 -12.82
C LEU A 154 -4.88 -0.38 -12.19
N PHE A 155 -4.76 -1.44 -11.40
CA PHE A 155 -5.84 -2.01 -10.60
C PHE A 155 -5.55 -1.76 -9.13
N THR A 156 -6.43 -1.03 -8.45
CA THR A 156 -6.29 -0.76 -7.02
C THR A 156 -7.36 -1.50 -6.25
N SER A 157 -6.98 -2.32 -5.29
CA SER A 157 -7.91 -3.02 -4.40
C SER A 157 -7.59 -2.76 -2.93
N PHE A 158 -8.63 -2.88 -2.09
CA PHE A 158 -8.54 -2.68 -0.66
C PHE A 158 -9.32 -3.78 0.07
N PHE A 159 -8.71 -4.36 1.09
CA PHE A 159 -9.35 -5.32 1.99
C PHE A 159 -9.16 -4.91 3.44
N ASP A 160 -10.27 -4.93 4.18
CA ASP A 160 -10.26 -4.81 5.63
C ASP A 160 -11.52 -5.45 6.24
N PRO A 161 -11.39 -6.41 7.18
CA PRO A 161 -12.54 -7.02 7.86
C PRO A 161 -13.38 -6.03 8.67
N VAL A 162 -12.83 -4.87 9.05
CA VAL A 162 -13.55 -3.83 9.81
C VAL A 162 -14.21 -2.82 8.86
N ALA A 163 -14.03 -2.94 7.53
CA ALA A 163 -14.63 -2.01 6.59
C ALA A 163 -16.15 -2.21 6.44
N GLY A 164 -16.92 -1.26 6.98
CA GLY A 164 -18.37 -1.18 6.79
C GLY A 164 -18.81 -0.48 5.48
N GLU A 165 -20.13 -0.32 5.33
CA GLU A 165 -20.80 0.22 4.12
C GLU A 165 -20.29 1.62 3.72
N LEU A 166 -20.09 2.52 4.69
CA LEU A 166 -19.52 3.85 4.44
C LEU A 166 -18.20 3.79 3.66
N TYR A 167 -17.33 2.85 4.04
CA TYR A 167 -16.00 2.68 3.47
C TYR A 167 -16.08 2.07 2.08
N ALA A 168 -16.97 1.10 1.85
CA ALA A 168 -17.24 0.57 0.52
C ALA A 168 -17.66 1.67 -0.46
N CYS A 169 -18.61 2.53 -0.08
CA CYS A 169 -19.04 3.66 -0.91
C CYS A 169 -17.93 4.70 -1.13
N CYS A 170 -17.06 4.93 -0.15
CA CYS A 170 -15.89 5.81 -0.33
C CYS A 170 -14.89 5.22 -1.32
N CYS A 171 -14.58 3.92 -1.21
CA CYS A 171 -13.66 3.21 -2.11
C CYS A 171 -14.15 3.27 -3.55
N GLU A 172 -15.45 3.08 -3.79
CA GLU A 172 -16.06 3.24 -5.11
C GLU A 172 -15.80 4.63 -5.70
N LYS A 173 -16.08 5.72 -4.95
CA LYS A 173 -15.80 7.09 -5.40
C LYS A 173 -14.30 7.41 -5.57
N LEU A 174 -13.42 6.61 -5.00
CA LEU A 174 -11.96 6.73 -5.12
C LEU A 174 -11.38 5.87 -6.24
N GLY A 175 -12.21 5.04 -6.90
CA GLY A 175 -11.76 4.08 -7.90
C GLY A 175 -10.89 2.97 -7.28
N VAL A 176 -11.27 2.53 -6.07
CA VAL A 176 -10.63 1.43 -5.33
C VAL A 176 -11.65 0.30 -5.19
N ILE A 177 -11.26 -0.89 -5.61
CA ILE A 177 -12.12 -2.08 -5.56
C ILE A 177 -12.06 -2.65 -4.14
N MET A 178 -13.21 -2.82 -3.49
CA MET A 178 -13.29 -3.59 -2.25
C MET A 178 -13.09 -5.07 -2.57
N GLU A 179 -11.99 -5.65 -2.10
CA GLU A 179 -11.74 -7.08 -2.24
C GLU A 179 -12.76 -7.88 -1.44
N LYS A 180 -13.34 -8.92 -2.06
CA LYS A 180 -14.33 -9.80 -1.43
C LYS A 180 -13.88 -11.25 -1.35
N GLU A 181 -12.92 -11.64 -2.19
CA GLU A 181 -12.52 -13.02 -2.42
C GLU A 181 -11.23 -13.34 -1.67
N ASN A 182 -10.16 -12.58 -1.88
CA ASN A 182 -8.85 -12.84 -1.28
C ASN A 182 -8.66 -12.15 0.08
N ARG A 183 -9.39 -12.64 1.09
CA ARG A 183 -9.38 -12.08 2.46
C ARG A 183 -8.15 -12.45 3.28
N TYR A 184 -7.32 -13.37 2.77
CA TYR A 184 -6.19 -13.94 3.49
C TYR A 184 -4.83 -13.46 2.96
N GLY A 185 -4.81 -12.55 1.98
CA GLY A 185 -3.58 -11.84 1.61
C GLY A 185 -2.62 -12.57 0.67
N ALA A 186 -3.03 -13.67 0.04
CA ALA A 186 -2.18 -14.42 -0.90
C ALA A 186 -2.30 -13.85 -2.33
N TYR A 187 -1.74 -12.67 -2.56
CA TYR A 187 -1.79 -12.02 -3.88
C TYR A 187 -0.56 -12.35 -4.69
N THR A 188 -0.74 -12.75 -5.95
CA THR A 188 0.35 -13.10 -6.88
C THR A 188 0.16 -12.37 -8.22
N PRO A 189 1.23 -11.82 -8.83
CA PRO A 189 1.15 -11.27 -10.18
C PRO A 189 1.02 -12.42 -11.21
N ASN A 190 -0.20 -12.69 -11.68
CA ASN A 190 -0.48 -13.81 -12.59
C ASN A 190 0.07 -13.66 -14.03
N ASP A 191 0.80 -12.58 -14.33
CA ASP A 191 1.38 -12.25 -15.64
C ASP A 191 2.87 -11.91 -15.45
N LEU A 192 3.72 -12.39 -16.35
CA LEU A 192 5.17 -12.13 -16.37
C LEU A 192 5.49 -10.63 -16.43
N ASN A 193 4.57 -9.85 -16.99
CA ASN A 193 4.68 -8.40 -17.15
C ASN A 193 3.81 -7.61 -16.16
N ALA A 194 3.22 -8.29 -15.17
CA ALA A 194 2.52 -7.63 -14.09
C ALA A 194 3.43 -7.36 -12.89
N LEU A 195 3.22 -6.22 -12.26
CA LEU A 195 3.83 -5.86 -10.98
C LEU A 195 2.77 -5.81 -9.88
N LEU A 196 3.17 -6.19 -8.67
CA LEU A 196 2.36 -6.11 -7.46
C LEU A 196 3.00 -5.15 -6.46
N ILE A 197 2.26 -4.14 -6.04
CA ILE A 197 2.61 -3.25 -4.93
C ILE A 197 1.63 -3.55 -3.80
N ALA A 198 2.13 -4.15 -2.72
CA ALA A 198 1.36 -4.47 -1.53
C ALA A 198 1.55 -3.41 -0.45
N TYR A 199 0.50 -2.64 -0.18
CA TYR A 199 0.47 -1.64 0.88
C TYR A 199 -0.18 -2.23 2.15
N LEU A 200 0.63 -2.47 3.17
CA LEU A 200 0.29 -3.28 4.34
C LEU A 200 0.71 -2.59 5.65
N PRO A 201 0.31 -1.32 5.89
CA PRO A 201 0.76 -0.61 7.08
C PRO A 201 0.07 -1.16 8.33
N HIS A 202 0.85 -1.59 9.32
CA HIS A 202 0.33 -2.16 10.58
C HIS A 202 -0.55 -3.41 10.38
N CYS A 203 -0.43 -4.12 9.26
CA CYS A 203 -1.27 -5.29 8.99
C CYS A 203 -0.97 -6.43 9.99
N PRO A 204 -1.92 -7.37 10.19
CA PRO A 204 -1.61 -8.64 10.84
C PRO A 204 -0.46 -9.37 10.14
N TRP A 205 0.49 -9.89 10.91
CA TRP A 205 1.66 -10.61 10.38
C TRP A 205 1.29 -11.78 9.48
N ALA A 206 0.14 -12.43 9.73
CA ALA A 206 -0.35 -13.51 8.88
C ALA A 206 -0.63 -13.06 7.44
N LEU A 207 -1.13 -11.85 7.20
CA LEU A 207 -1.36 -11.32 5.85
C LEU A 207 -0.03 -11.09 5.13
N LEU A 208 0.94 -10.48 5.82
CA LEU A 208 2.28 -10.26 5.28
C LEU A 208 2.98 -11.60 4.98
N ARG A 209 2.86 -12.57 5.88
CA ARG A 209 3.39 -13.92 5.71
C ARG A 209 2.77 -14.62 4.49
N ASN A 210 1.45 -14.60 4.39
CA ASN A 210 0.73 -15.22 3.27
C ASN A 210 1.12 -14.59 1.93
N LEU A 211 1.31 -13.26 1.89
CA LEU A 211 1.81 -12.56 0.71
C LEU A 211 3.19 -13.07 0.31
N PHE A 212 4.14 -13.18 1.24
CA PHE A 212 5.46 -13.71 0.92
C PHE A 212 5.39 -15.16 0.47
N VAL A 213 4.73 -16.03 1.23
CA VAL A 213 4.56 -17.45 0.90
C VAL A 213 3.98 -17.63 -0.51
N SER A 214 2.90 -16.90 -0.85
CA SER A 214 2.25 -17.05 -2.16
C SER A 214 3.14 -16.65 -3.32
N ASN A 215 4.09 -15.74 -3.11
CA ASN A 215 5.04 -15.29 -4.13
C ASN A 215 6.36 -16.08 -4.14
N LEU A 216 6.50 -17.06 -3.24
CA LEU A 216 7.61 -18.02 -3.23
C LEU A 216 7.20 -19.40 -3.74
N LEU A 217 5.91 -19.72 -3.67
CA LEU A 217 5.34 -20.91 -4.28
C LEU A 217 5.27 -20.72 -5.80
N PRO A 218 5.59 -21.74 -6.62
CA PRO A 218 5.10 -21.75 -7.99
C PRO A 218 3.58 -21.93 -7.93
N CYS A 219 2.81 -21.09 -8.61
CA CYS A 219 1.41 -21.40 -8.80
C CYS A 219 1.27 -22.71 -9.61
N ARG A 220 0.34 -23.55 -9.17
CA ARG A 220 -0.17 -24.81 -9.78
C ARG A 220 0.49 -26.11 -9.29
N GLU A 221 0.13 -26.49 -8.06
CA GLU A 221 -0.03 -27.89 -7.60
C GLU A 221 1.16 -28.89 -7.66
N PHE A 222 2.30 -28.57 -8.32
CA PHE A 222 3.45 -29.47 -8.50
C PHE A 222 4.79 -28.72 -8.37
N ALA A 223 5.09 -28.26 -7.17
CA ALA A 223 6.36 -27.63 -6.87
C ALA A 223 7.51 -28.68 -6.83
N GLY A 224 8.07 -29.06 -7.98
CA GLY A 224 9.33 -29.81 -8.13
C GLY A 224 10.59 -28.90 -8.12
N ALA A 225 11.76 -29.44 -7.75
CA ALA A 225 12.97 -28.69 -7.39
C ALA A 225 13.34 -27.53 -8.36
N GLY A 226 13.54 -26.31 -7.81
CA GLY A 226 13.99 -25.11 -8.53
C GLY A 226 13.00 -23.94 -8.59
N HIS A 227 12.11 -23.79 -7.61
CA HIS A 227 11.01 -22.81 -7.61
C HIS A 227 11.42 -21.38 -7.90
N VAL A 228 11.05 -20.85 -9.07
CA VAL A 228 11.24 -19.43 -9.39
C VAL A 228 10.02 -18.66 -8.88
N GLY A 229 10.08 -18.24 -7.62
CA GLY A 229 9.06 -17.37 -7.02
C GLY A 229 8.94 -16.02 -7.75
N GLN A 230 7.74 -15.45 -7.76
CA GLN A 230 7.43 -14.15 -8.39
C GLN A 230 7.82 -12.95 -7.52
N LEU A 231 8.58 -13.15 -6.44
CA LEU A 231 8.98 -12.09 -5.51
C LEU A 231 9.70 -10.91 -6.19
N GLY A 232 10.39 -11.14 -7.31
CA GLY A 232 11.00 -10.08 -8.12
C GLY A 232 9.99 -9.13 -8.81
N SER A 233 8.71 -9.50 -8.84
CA SER A 233 7.59 -8.69 -9.33
C SER A 233 6.78 -8.07 -8.20
N VAL A 234 7.25 -8.15 -6.94
CA VAL A 234 6.53 -7.67 -5.75
C VAL A 234 7.32 -6.61 -5.01
N LEU A 235 6.66 -5.48 -4.71
CA LEU A 235 7.11 -4.45 -3.79
C LEU A 235 6.14 -4.38 -2.61
N VAL A 236 6.66 -4.39 -1.39
CA VAL A 236 5.85 -4.28 -0.18
C VAL A 236 6.13 -2.95 0.51
N VAL A 237 5.09 -2.19 0.82
CA VAL A 237 5.13 -1.01 1.68
C VAL A 237 4.31 -1.35 2.92
N GLY A 238 4.95 -1.87 3.96
CA GLY A 238 4.24 -2.47 5.11
C GLY A 238 5.13 -2.62 6.33
N ASN A 239 4.72 -3.48 7.28
CA ASN A 239 5.47 -3.68 8.52
C ASN A 239 6.96 -3.99 8.27
N ASP A 240 7.87 -3.27 8.94
CA ASP A 240 9.31 -3.54 8.89
C ASP A 240 9.60 -4.87 9.56
N LEU A 241 9.99 -5.88 8.76
CA LEU A 241 10.35 -7.21 9.24
C LEU A 241 11.51 -7.21 10.23
N ARG A 242 12.31 -6.15 10.29
CA ARG A 242 13.45 -6.02 11.21
C ARG A 242 13.04 -5.41 12.56
N GLY A 243 11.92 -4.68 12.59
CA GLY A 243 11.55 -3.82 13.72
C GLY A 243 10.93 -4.55 14.91
N MET A 244 10.41 -5.75 14.69
CA MET A 244 9.94 -6.65 15.74
C MET A 244 10.65 -7.97 15.54
N ALA A 245 11.30 -8.47 16.60
CA ALA A 245 11.77 -9.84 16.63
C ALA A 245 10.55 -10.71 16.31
N CYS A 246 10.53 -11.29 15.12
CA CYS A 246 9.43 -12.12 14.63
C CYS A 246 9.60 -13.49 15.29
N ARG A 247 9.69 -13.52 16.63
CA ARG A 247 10.13 -14.64 17.48
C ARG A 247 9.25 -15.88 17.37
N GLU A 248 8.12 -15.76 16.68
CA GLU A 248 7.13 -16.83 16.48
C GLU A 248 7.11 -17.33 15.03
N ASN A 249 7.94 -16.77 14.12
CA ASN A 249 7.91 -17.11 12.71
C ASN A 249 9.28 -17.17 12.04
N ASP A 250 9.97 -18.30 12.22
CA ASP A 250 11.29 -18.61 11.64
C ASP A 250 11.37 -18.32 10.13
N PHE A 251 10.27 -18.53 9.40
CA PHE A 251 10.21 -18.27 7.96
C PHE A 251 10.37 -16.78 7.61
N MET A 252 9.69 -15.88 8.34
CA MET A 252 9.77 -14.44 8.07
C MET A 252 11.16 -13.90 8.41
N GLU A 253 11.78 -14.40 9.48
CA GLU A 253 13.16 -14.05 9.84
C GLU A 253 14.16 -14.56 8.80
N ALA A 254 13.98 -15.80 8.31
CA ALA A 254 14.82 -16.38 7.27
C ALA A 254 14.75 -15.64 5.93
N LEU A 255 13.69 -14.87 5.66
CA LEU A 255 13.56 -14.05 4.46
C LEU A 255 14.31 -12.71 4.53
N ILE A 256 14.53 -12.16 5.72
CA ILE A 256 15.16 -10.84 5.91
C ILE A 256 16.46 -10.68 5.12
N PRO A 257 17.41 -11.65 5.12
CA PRO A 257 18.67 -11.51 4.39
C PRO A 257 18.51 -11.34 2.88
N PHE A 258 17.39 -11.80 2.31
CA PHE A 258 17.10 -11.80 0.87
C PHE A 258 16.18 -10.64 0.44
N LEU A 259 15.81 -9.77 1.38
CA LEU A 259 15.03 -8.57 1.13
C LEU A 259 15.91 -7.34 1.20
N ARG A 260 15.69 -6.43 0.25
CA ARG A 260 16.22 -5.07 0.30
C ARG A 260 15.23 -4.19 1.04
N PHE A 261 15.73 -3.44 2.02
CA PHE A 261 14.94 -2.52 2.84
C PHE A 261 15.31 -1.07 2.55
N ASP A 262 14.39 -0.27 2.02
CA ASP A 262 14.53 1.18 2.05
C ASP A 262 13.98 1.70 3.40
N THR A 263 14.81 2.41 4.14
CA THR A 263 14.47 2.87 5.51
C THR A 263 13.55 4.09 5.45
N VAL A 264 12.36 4.00 6.05
CA VAL A 264 11.43 5.13 6.16
C VAL A 264 11.77 5.97 7.38
N ARG A 265 12.32 7.17 7.16
CA ARG A 265 12.74 8.07 8.26
C ARG A 265 11.63 9.07 8.56
N VAL A 266 10.59 8.60 9.26
CA VAL A 266 9.46 9.44 9.68
C VAL A 266 9.92 10.54 10.65
N GLU A 267 10.94 10.27 11.46
CA GLU A 267 11.59 11.25 12.31
C GLU A 267 12.75 11.94 11.58
N GLN A 268 12.63 13.24 11.34
CA GLN A 268 13.82 14.06 11.11
C GLN A 268 14.62 14.11 12.43
N LYS A 269 15.91 13.76 12.36
CA LYS A 269 16.87 13.83 13.48
C LYS A 269 16.68 15.14 14.24
N LYS A 270 16.68 15.07 15.57
CA LYS A 270 16.81 16.23 16.48
C LYS A 270 18.12 16.97 16.16
N GLY A 271 18.08 17.89 15.20
CA GLY A 271 19.03 18.98 15.09
C GLY A 271 18.51 20.15 15.93
N ASN A 272 19.39 20.80 16.69
CA ASN A 272 19.09 21.87 17.65
C ASN A 272 17.98 22.86 17.21
N PRO A 273 17.03 23.19 18.11
CA PRO A 273 16.05 24.25 17.89
C PRO A 273 16.71 25.59 18.21
N ARG A 274 17.47 26.14 17.27
CA ARG A 274 17.71 27.59 17.23
C ARG A 274 17.10 28.10 15.93
N GLY A 275 15.80 28.34 15.99
CA GLY A 275 15.01 28.80 14.85
C GLY A 275 13.52 28.77 15.14
N VAL A 276 13.10 29.53 16.16
CA VAL A 276 11.72 30.03 16.34
C VAL A 276 10.60 28.97 16.35
N ASP A 277 10.45 28.27 17.48
CA ASP A 277 9.16 27.70 17.87
C ASP A 277 8.25 28.83 18.37
N ARG A 278 7.64 29.54 17.43
CA ARG A 278 6.30 30.10 17.60
C ARG A 278 5.47 29.57 16.44
N VAL A 279 4.77 28.47 16.69
CA VAL A 279 3.65 28.07 15.86
C VAL A 279 2.50 29.03 16.19
N GLU A 280 2.63 30.26 15.71
CA GLU A 280 1.48 31.08 15.40
C GLU A 280 0.94 30.58 14.05
N ASP A 281 -0.37 30.36 14.01
CA ASP A 281 -1.13 30.18 12.79
C ASP A 281 -0.80 31.31 11.80
N VAL A 282 -0.76 30.96 10.50
CA VAL A 282 -0.67 31.86 9.32
C VAL A 282 0.77 32.32 8.97
N ASP A 283 1.45 31.63 8.03
CA ASP A 283 1.59 32.07 6.63
C ASP A 283 2.54 31.20 5.75
N ASN A 284 2.04 30.85 4.56
CA ASN A 284 2.71 30.86 3.23
C ASN A 284 4.04 30.14 2.95
N SER A 285 4.18 28.84 3.23
CA SER A 285 5.13 28.00 2.45
C SER A 285 4.81 26.51 2.33
N ILE A 286 3.65 26.04 2.84
CA ILE A 286 3.16 24.67 2.65
C ILE A 286 1.79 24.79 1.97
N PRO A 287 1.55 24.17 0.79
CA PRO A 287 0.22 24.17 0.20
C PRO A 287 -0.72 23.42 1.15
N SER A 288 -1.55 24.18 1.87
CA SER A 288 -2.61 23.71 2.78
C SER A 288 -2.23 22.49 3.64
N GLY A 289 -1.60 22.73 4.79
CA GLY A 289 -1.18 21.68 5.72
C GLY A 289 -2.29 20.69 6.11
N LEU A 290 -1.88 19.52 6.60
CA LEU A 290 -2.75 18.43 7.08
C LEU A 290 -3.63 18.91 8.27
N ARG A 291 -4.73 19.62 7.98
CA ARG A 291 -5.56 20.26 9.01
C ARG A 291 -6.07 19.23 10.02
N GLY A 292 -5.75 19.46 11.29
CA GLY A 292 -6.18 18.63 12.42
C GLY A 292 -5.34 17.36 12.66
N ILE A 293 -4.25 17.18 11.91
CA ILE A 293 -3.32 16.05 12.02
C ILE A 293 -2.01 16.55 12.63
N SER A 294 -1.61 15.95 13.75
CA SER A 294 -0.36 16.27 14.43
C SER A 294 0.80 15.43 13.87
N ARG A 295 2.03 15.87 14.13
CA ARG A 295 3.24 15.07 13.85
C ARG A 295 3.18 13.69 14.51
N ASN A 296 2.62 13.62 15.72
CA ASN A 296 2.42 12.34 16.42
C ASN A 296 1.45 11.43 15.68
N ASP A 297 0.39 11.97 15.08
CA ASP A 297 -0.54 11.16 14.26
C ASP A 297 0.17 10.58 13.03
N ILE A 298 1.09 11.34 12.41
CA ILE A 298 1.93 10.86 11.30
C ILE A 298 2.89 9.77 11.76
N VAL A 299 3.60 9.96 12.88
CA VAL A 299 4.48 8.94 13.45
C VAL A 299 3.70 7.67 13.75
N CYS A 300 2.56 7.78 14.44
CA CYS A 300 1.71 6.62 14.75
C CYS A 300 1.19 5.88 13.51
N ALA A 301 1.06 6.55 12.36
CA ALA A 301 0.57 5.94 11.13
C ALA A 301 1.66 5.20 10.34
N PHE A 302 2.93 5.54 10.54
CA PHE A 302 4.05 5.10 9.68
C PHE A 302 5.31 4.61 10.42
N SER A 303 5.34 4.58 11.76
CA SER A 303 6.55 4.29 12.58
C SER A 303 7.20 2.94 12.30
N ASP A 304 6.41 1.97 11.82
CA ASP A 304 6.85 0.60 11.58
C ASP A 304 6.75 0.26 10.10
N THR A 305 6.65 1.26 9.22
CA THR A 305 6.54 1.02 7.79
C THR A 305 7.93 0.96 7.16
N ALA A 306 8.20 -0.08 6.38
CA ALA A 306 9.35 -0.20 5.51
C ALA A 306 8.89 -0.42 4.07
N VAL A 307 9.79 -0.10 3.12
CA VAL A 307 9.66 -0.57 1.74
C VAL A 307 10.59 -1.76 1.55
N MET A 308 10.03 -2.88 1.15
CA MET A 308 10.70 -4.17 1.03
C MET A 308 10.50 -4.73 -0.37
N GLN A 309 11.57 -5.25 -0.96
CA GLN A 309 11.57 -5.93 -2.26
C GLN A 309 12.64 -7.01 -2.29
N LYS A 310 12.59 -7.93 -3.26
CA LYS A 310 13.66 -8.91 -3.46
C LYS A 310 15.02 -8.19 -3.59
N ASN A 311 16.02 -8.67 -2.87
CA ASN A 311 17.39 -8.23 -3.05
C ASN A 311 18.01 -8.94 -4.26
N THR A 312 18.14 -8.25 -5.39
CA THR A 312 18.73 -8.78 -6.62
C THR A 312 20.21 -9.11 -6.48
N GLU A 313 20.93 -8.44 -5.57
CA GLU A 313 22.36 -8.69 -5.34
C GLU A 313 22.61 -10.06 -4.68
N ARG A 314 21.60 -10.60 -3.98
CA ARG A 314 21.66 -11.91 -3.31
C ARG A 314 20.78 -12.95 -3.98
N GLU A 315 20.48 -12.78 -5.26
CA GLU A 315 19.58 -13.67 -5.99
C GLU A 315 20.10 -15.10 -6.06
N ALA A 316 21.39 -15.31 -6.31
CA ALA A 316 21.99 -16.65 -6.35
C ALA A 316 21.88 -17.35 -4.98
N GLU A 317 22.30 -16.68 -3.91
CA GLU A 317 22.18 -17.20 -2.54
C GLU A 317 20.72 -17.49 -2.16
N PHE A 318 19.80 -16.63 -2.60
CA PHE A 318 18.38 -16.82 -2.38
C PHE A 318 17.86 -18.07 -3.09
N LEU A 319 18.22 -18.28 -4.35
CA LEU A 319 17.82 -19.47 -5.12
C LEU A 319 18.40 -20.75 -4.53
N GLU A 320 19.62 -20.71 -3.98
CA GLU A 320 20.22 -21.84 -3.27
C GLU A 320 19.55 -22.14 -1.92
N ALA A 321 19.13 -21.10 -1.20
CA ALA A 321 18.47 -21.22 0.10
C ALA A 321 17.00 -21.62 -0.03
N LEU A 322 16.32 -21.24 -1.12
CA LEU A 322 14.88 -21.39 -1.29
C LEU A 322 14.38 -22.84 -1.13
N PRO A 323 15.02 -23.88 -1.69
CA PRO A 323 14.62 -25.27 -1.46
C PRO A 323 14.71 -25.71 0.02
N ARG A 324 15.50 -25.01 0.83
CA ARG A 324 15.69 -25.28 2.26
C ARG A 324 14.73 -24.47 3.14
N LEU A 325 14.10 -23.43 2.60
CA LEU A 325 13.08 -22.66 3.29
C LEU A 325 11.81 -23.51 3.45
N ARG A 326 11.48 -23.89 4.69
CA ARG A 326 10.20 -24.52 5.01
C ARG A 326 9.08 -23.49 4.85
N LEU A 327 8.39 -23.53 3.71
CA LEU A 327 7.27 -22.64 3.45
C LEU A 327 6.07 -23.02 4.34
N PRO A 328 5.62 -22.13 5.25
CA PRO A 328 4.47 -22.43 6.09
C PRO A 328 3.18 -22.44 5.25
N PRO A 329 2.15 -23.19 5.66
CA PRO A 329 0.85 -23.14 4.99
C PRO A 329 0.23 -21.73 5.07
N LEU A 330 -0.57 -21.41 4.05
CA LEU A 330 -1.35 -20.18 4.04
C LEU A 330 -2.42 -20.26 5.15
N VAL A 331 -2.45 -19.28 6.04
CA VAL A 331 -3.53 -19.15 7.02
C VAL A 331 -4.72 -18.50 6.32
N ARG A 332 -5.86 -19.21 6.22
CA ARG A 332 -7.02 -18.75 5.44
C ARG A 332 -8.16 -18.20 6.30
N ASP A 333 -8.14 -18.52 7.59
CA ASP A 333 -9.16 -18.20 8.58
C ASP A 333 -8.53 -18.09 9.99
N GLY A 334 -9.36 -17.70 10.97
CA GLY A 334 -8.96 -17.65 12.37
C GLY A 334 -8.49 -16.29 12.89
N PRO A 335 -8.15 -16.21 14.20
CA PRO A 335 -7.84 -14.97 14.91
C PRO A 335 -6.55 -14.27 14.43
N ASP A 336 -5.72 -14.98 13.67
CA ASP A 336 -4.48 -14.44 13.10
C ASP A 336 -4.74 -13.52 11.90
N LEU A 337 -5.90 -13.65 11.26
CA LEU A 337 -6.38 -12.74 10.22
C LEU A 337 -7.31 -11.64 10.77
N LEU A 338 -7.74 -11.74 12.04
CA LEU A 338 -8.81 -10.93 12.67
C LEU A 338 -8.41 -10.06 13.89
#